data_AF-A0A3E5HJH5-F1
#
_entry.id   AF-A0A3E5HJH5-F1
#
_cell.length_a   1.000
_cell.length_b   1.000
_cell.length_c   1.000
_cell.angle_alpha   90.00
_cell.angle_beta   90.00
_cell.angle_gamma   90.00
#
_symmetry.space_group_name_H-M   'P 1'
#
loop_
_entity.id
_entity.type
_entity.pdbx_description
1 polymer ?
#
loop_
_entity_poly.entity_id
_entity_poly.type
_entity_poly.pdbx_seq_one_letter_code
_entity_poly.pdbx_strand_id
1 'polypeptide(L)' 'MKKILENMIIKWHQAGYTLDEIAPLVPQVPKAEIAAIIHQYDKETRL' A
#
# COMPACT_ATOMS: atom_id res chain seq x y z
N MET A 1 -0.77 -9.86 -11.84
CA MET A 1 -0.28 -10.16 -10.48
C MET A 1 0.11 -8.88 -9.73
N LYS A 2 1.06 -8.07 -10.21
CA LYS A 2 1.47 -6.80 -9.55
C LYS A 2 0.32 -5.84 -9.23
N LYS A 3 -0.54 -5.53 -10.22
CA LYS A 3 -1.73 -4.67 -10.03
C LYS A 3 -2.73 -5.16 -8.98
N ILE A 4 -2.83 -6.48 -8.77
CA ILE A 4 -3.73 -7.03 -7.73
C ILE A 4 -3.16 -6.73 -6.36
N LEU A 5 -1.84 -6.88 -6.21
CA LEU A 5 -1.12 -6.63 -4.96
C LEU A 5 -1.14 -5.15 -4.58
N GLU A 6 -0.89 -4.26 -5.54
CA GLU A 6 -1.02 -2.81 -5.37
C GLU A 6 -2.44 -2.44 -4.91
N ASN A 7 -3.47 -2.98 -5.56
CA ASN A 7 -4.86 -2.75 -5.16
C ASN A 7 -5.17 -3.28 -3.75
N MET A 8 -4.54 -4.38 -3.32
CA MET A 8 -4.71 -4.88 -1.95
C MET A 8 -4.03 -3.97 -0.93
N ILE A 9 -2.82 -3.50 -1.22
CA ILE A 9 -2.09 -2.50 -0.40
C ILE A 9 -2.95 -1.25 -0.20
N ILE A 10 -3.51 -0.72 -1.29
CA ILE A 10 -4.41 0.45 -1.24
C ILE A 10 -5.64 0.16 -0.38
N LYS A 11 -6.28 -1.00 -0.53
CA LYS A 11 -7.46 -1.36 0.28
C LYS A 11 -7.16 -1.45 1.77
N TRP A 12 -6.01 -2.00 2.18
CA TRP A 12 -5.63 -2.03 3.59
C TRP A 12 -5.35 -0.62 4.12
N HIS A 13 -4.64 0.22 3.35
CA HIS A 13 -4.42 1.62 3.71
C HIS A 13 -5.74 2.39 3.87
N GLN A 14 -6.68 2.22 2.94
CA GLN A 14 -8.03 2.79 3.03
C GLN A 14 -8.82 2.28 4.24
N ALA A 15 -8.57 1.05 4.68
CA ALA A 15 -9.16 0.47 5.89
C ALA A 15 -8.48 0.96 7.19
N GLY A 16 -7.47 1.85 7.09
CA GLY A 16 -6.78 2.45 8.23
C GLY A 16 -5.56 1.69 8.72
N TYR A 17 -5.09 0.68 7.98
CA TYR A 17 -3.89 -0.08 8.33
C TYR A 17 -2.66 0.80 8.10
N THR A 18 -1.74 0.76 9.05
CA THR A 18 -0.44 1.43 8.94
C THR A 18 0.52 0.66 8.03
N LEU A 19 1.59 1.32 7.58
CA LEU A 19 2.65 0.69 6.81
C LEU A 19 3.27 -0.54 7.53
N ASP A 20 3.40 -0.47 8.85
CA ASP A 20 3.95 -1.55 9.68
C ASP A 20 3.01 -2.75 9.78
N GLU A 21 1.70 -2.53 9.69
CA GLU A 21 0.69 -3.60 9.66
C GLU A 21 0.54 -4.22 8.27
N ILE A 22 0.76 -3.45 7.20
CA ILE A 22 0.68 -3.93 5.82
C ILE A 22 1.92 -4.73 5.42
N ALA A 23 3.12 -4.30 5.84
CA ALA A 23 4.38 -4.94 5.47
C ALA A 23 4.43 -6.48 5.70
N PRO A 24 3.97 -7.03 6.84
CA PRO A 24 3.96 -8.48 7.04
C PRO A 24 2.90 -9.23 6.21
N LEU A 25 1.87 -8.56 5.68
CA LEU A 25 0.82 -9.19 4.85
C LEU A 25 1.28 -9.44 3.41
N VAL A 26 2.30 -8.71 2.96
CA VAL A 26 2.88 -8.79 1.62
C VAL A 26 4.41 -8.87 1.70
N PRO A 27 4.96 -9.97 2.26
CA PRO A 27 6.40 -10.10 2.52
C PRO A 27 7.25 -10.12 1.24
N GLN A 28 6.64 -10.39 0.08
CA GLN A 28 7.31 -10.32 -1.22
C GLN A 28 7.53 -8.90 -1.75
N VAL A 29 6.95 -7.87 -1.11
CA VAL A 29 7.09 -6.46 -1.51
C VAL A 29 7.95 -5.75 -0.47
N PRO A 30 9.04 -5.08 -0.89
CA PRO A 30 9.82 -4.26 0.02
C PRO A 30 8.96 -3.18 0.68
N LYS A 31 9.15 -2.95 1.98
CA LYS A 31 8.42 -1.92 2.75
C LYS A 31 8.47 -0.54 2.10
N ALA A 32 9.60 -0.18 1.48
CA ALA A 32 9.75 1.07 0.74
C ALA A 32 8.82 1.19 -0.48
N GLU A 33 8.57 0.09 -1.19
CA GLU A 33 7.65 0.04 -2.33
C GLU A 33 6.20 0.17 -1.86
N ILE A 34 5.83 -0.47 -0.74
CA ILE A 34 4.52 -0.29 -0.09
C ILE A 34 4.29 1.18 0.27
N ALA A 35 5.29 1.82 0.88
CA ALA A 35 5.24 3.24 1.24
C ALA A 35 5.07 4.14 0.01
N ALA A 36 5.75 3.83 -1.10
CA ALA A 36 5.62 4.57 -2.36
C ALA A 36 4.21 4.45 -2.95
N ILE A 37 3.61 3.26 -2.93
CA ILE A 37 2.24 3.03 -3.40
C ILE A 37 1.23 3.85 -2.58
N ILE A 38 1.34 3.79 -1.25
CA ILE A 38 0.48 4.55 -0.33
C ILE A 38 0.63 6.06 -0.58
N HIS A 39 1.86 6.55 -0.68
CA HIS A 39 2.13 7.97 -0.89
C HIS A 39 1.59 8.47 -2.23
N GLN A 40 1.73 7.68 -3.29
CA GLN A 40 1.19 8.00 -4.60
C GLN A 40 -0.35 8.06 -4.57
N TYR A 41 -0.99 7.10 -3.89
CA TYR A 41 -2.44 7.06 -3.73
C TYR A 41 -2.96 8.28 -2.93
N ASP A 42 -2.31 8.64 -1.82
CA ASP A 42 -2.66 9.82 -1.03
C ASP A 42 -2.51 11.12 -1.83
N LYS A 43 -1.50 11.21 -2.71
CA LYS A 43 -1.31 12.37 -3.57
C LYS A 43 -2.42 12.49 -4.62
N GLU A 44 -2.84 11.38 -5.22
CA GLU A 44 -3.90 11.34 -6.22
C GLU A 44 -5.29 11.60 -5.64
N THR A 45 -5.55 11.16 -4.41
CA THR A 45 -6.84 11.36 -3.72
C THR A 45 -7.02 12.74 -3.08
N ARG A 46 -5.94 13.49 -2.90
CA ARG A 46 -5.95 14.88 -2.39
C ARG A 46 -6.11 15.93 -3.49
N LEU A 47 -6.15 15.52 -4.76
CA LEU A 47 -6.46 16.33 -5.93
C LEU A 47 -7.95 16.23 -6.27
#